data_AF-A0A1S3Y795-F1
#
_entry.id   AF-A0A1S3Y795-F1
#
_cell.length_a   1.000
_cell.length_b   1.000
_cell.length_c   1.000
_cell.angle_alpha   90.00
_cell.angle_beta   90.00
_cell.angle_gamma   90.00
#
_symmetry.space_group_name_H-M   'P 1'
#
loop_
_entity.id
_entity.type
_entity.pdbx_description
1 polymer ?
#
loop_
_entity_poly.entity_id
_entity_poly.type
_entity_poly.pdbx_seq_one_letter_code
_entity_poly.pdbx_strand_id
1 'polypeptide(L)'
;MCFQEVDCYDDLDYLLKKEGFKGVYQARTGDTCDGCAIFWKRELFDLLHEESIEFQKFDLRNNVCQLCVFKMNVKNSSKDMGASNSESISSRSFVVGNIHVLFNPNRGDIKLGQVNIFSNY
;
A
#
# COMPACT_ATOMS: atom_id res chain seq x y z
N MET A 1 6.70 3.17 -0.15
CA MET A 1 6.35 4.54 0.26
C MET A 1 4.85 4.66 0.23
N CYS A 2 4.25 5.19 1.29
CA CYS A 2 2.80 5.35 1.41
C CYS A 2 2.52 6.84 1.58
N PHE A 3 1.71 7.40 0.69
CA PHE A 3 1.30 8.80 0.71
C PHE A 3 -0.20 8.92 1.02
N GLN A 4 -0.56 10.02 1.67
CA GLN A 4 -1.93 10.45 1.94
C GLN A 4 -2.11 11.86 1.34
N GLU A 5 -3.37 12.28 1.14
CA GLU A 5 -3.74 13.57 0.54
C GLU A 5 -3.19 13.76 -0.88
N VAL A 6 -3.14 12.69 -1.68
CA VAL A 6 -2.62 12.72 -3.06
C VAL A 6 -3.74 13.16 -4.03
N ASP A 7 -3.61 14.36 -4.58
CA ASP A 7 -4.54 14.98 -5.54
C ASP A 7 -4.02 15.00 -6.99
N CYS A 8 -2.71 14.89 -7.20
CA CYS A 8 -2.04 14.86 -8.50
C CYS A 8 -1.26 13.54 -8.72
N TYR A 9 -1.97 12.40 -8.67
CA TYR A 9 -1.32 11.08 -8.73
C TYR A 9 -0.48 10.87 -9.99
N ASP A 10 -0.98 11.28 -11.17
CA ASP A 10 -0.29 11.05 -12.44
C ASP A 10 1.08 11.73 -12.52
N ASP A 11 1.19 12.95 -11.99
CA ASP A 11 2.47 13.67 -11.91
C ASP A 11 3.44 12.98 -10.95
N LEU A 12 2.95 12.55 -9.79
CA LEU A 12 3.75 11.84 -8.79
C LEU A 12 4.24 10.49 -9.34
N ASP A 13 3.36 9.75 -10.02
CA ASP A 13 3.69 8.47 -10.64
C ASP A 13 4.67 8.64 -11.81
N TYR A 14 4.50 9.67 -12.64
CA TYR A 14 5.46 10.02 -13.69
C TYR A 14 6.87 10.28 -13.14
N LEU A 15 6.99 11.04 -12.06
CA LEU A 15 8.27 11.34 -11.42
C LEU A 15 8.89 10.07 -10.79
N LEU A 16 8.11 9.32 -10.03
CA LEU A 16 8.61 8.14 -9.31
C LEU A 16 8.91 6.95 -10.23
N LYS A 17 8.22 6.82 -11.37
CA LYS A 17 8.54 5.83 -12.40
C LYS A 17 9.95 6.00 -12.96
N LYS A 18 10.43 7.24 -13.11
CA LYS A 18 11.82 7.52 -13.54
C LYS A 18 12.85 6.99 -12.55
N GLU A 19 12.50 7.01 -11.27
CA GLU A 19 13.30 6.47 -10.18
C GLU A 19 13.09 4.95 -9.96
N GLY A 20 12.46 4.26 -10.91
CA GLY A 20 12.26 2.80 -10.85
C GLY A 20 11.16 2.34 -9.90
N PHE A 21 10.27 3.23 -9.48
CA PHE A 21 9.08 2.84 -8.72
C PHE A 21 7.92 2.42 -9.63
N LYS A 22 7.02 1.62 -9.06
CA LYS A 22 5.63 1.45 -9.51
C LYS A 22 4.73 1.98 -8.41
N GLY A 23 3.54 2.45 -8.77
CA GLY A 23 2.55 2.94 -7.83
C GLY A 23 1.16 2.38 -8.08
N VAL A 24 0.33 2.42 -7.05
CA VAL A 24 -1.13 2.25 -7.11
C VAL A 24 -1.81 3.37 -6.32
N TYR A 25 -3.01 3.74 -6.72
CA TYR A 25 -3.75 4.88 -6.18
C TYR A 25 -5.19 4.51 -5.87
N GLN A 26 -5.68 5.00 -4.73
CA GLN A 26 -7.07 4.92 -4.34
C GLN A 26 -7.56 6.32 -3.98
N ALA A 27 -8.40 6.89 -4.84
CA ALA A 27 -9.12 8.11 -4.53
C ALA A 27 -10.07 7.91 -3.35
N ARG A 28 -10.27 8.96 -2.55
CA ARG A 28 -11.37 9.00 -1.59
C ARG A 28 -12.71 8.99 -2.30
N THR A 29 -13.76 8.63 -1.56
CA THR A 29 -15.12 8.67 -2.10
C THR A 29 -15.73 10.06 -1.89
N GLY A 30 -16.79 10.40 -2.64
CA GLY A 30 -17.41 11.72 -2.58
C GLY A 30 -16.64 12.81 -3.34
N ASP A 31 -16.81 14.06 -2.92
CA ASP A 31 -16.43 15.23 -3.74
C ASP A 31 -14.95 15.63 -3.64
N THR A 32 -14.19 15.03 -2.73
CA THR A 32 -12.77 15.34 -2.56
C THR A 32 -11.92 14.60 -3.59
N CYS A 33 -11.04 15.33 -4.28
CA CYS A 33 -10.17 14.76 -5.31
C CYS A 33 -8.89 14.12 -4.78
N ASP A 34 -8.69 14.09 -3.46
CA ASP A 34 -7.51 13.50 -2.83
C ASP A 34 -7.65 12.00 -2.57
N GLY A 35 -6.53 11.33 -2.33
CA GLY A 35 -6.50 9.89 -2.08
C GLY A 35 -5.22 9.41 -1.42
N CYS A 36 -5.07 8.10 -1.41
CA CYS A 36 -3.90 7.39 -0.90
C CYS A 36 -3.13 6.78 -2.07
N ALA A 37 -1.80 6.76 -1.99
CA ALA A 37 -0.96 6.07 -2.95
C ALA A 37 0.10 5.21 -2.28
N ILE A 38 0.36 4.02 -2.82
CA ILE A 38 1.47 3.14 -2.42
C ILE A 38 2.42 3.02 -3.60
N PHE A 39 3.69 3.34 -3.38
CA PHE A 39 4.79 3.16 -4.34
C PHE A 39 5.85 2.19 -3.83
N TRP A 40 6.37 1.34 -4.70
CA TRP A 40 7.42 0.37 -4.37
C TRP A 40 8.48 0.28 -5.48
N LYS A 41 9.71 -0.10 -5.11
CA LYS A 41 10.78 -0.36 -6.08
C LYS A 41 10.48 -1.66 -6.82
N ARG A 42 10.26 -1.58 -8.14
CA ARG A 42 9.87 -2.73 -8.97
C ARG A 42 10.92 -3.84 -9.03
N GLU A 43 12.17 -3.52 -8.73
CA GLU A 43 13.27 -4.49 -8.71
C GLU A 43 13.35 -5.28 -7.40
N LEU A 44 12.75 -4.76 -6.32
CA LEU A 44 12.80 -5.36 -4.99
C LEU A 44 11.53 -6.12 -4.65
N PHE A 45 10.38 -5.70 -5.20
CA PHE A 45 9.08 -6.26 -4.84
C PHE A 45 8.15 -6.41 -6.03
N ASP A 46 7.46 -7.54 -6.06
CA ASP A 46 6.33 -7.79 -6.95
C ASP A 46 5.02 -7.63 -6.18
N LEU A 47 4.08 -6.88 -6.76
CA LEU A 47 2.72 -6.77 -6.23
C LEU A 47 1.97 -8.06 -6.58
N LEU A 48 1.55 -8.80 -5.56
CA LEU A 48 0.76 -10.02 -5.70
C LEU A 48 -0.74 -9.75 -5.66
N HIS A 49 -1.15 -8.82 -4.81
CA HIS A 49 -2.56 -8.50 -4.61
C HIS A 49 -2.71 -7.04 -4.19
N GLU A 50 -3.77 -6.41 -4.68
CA GLU A 50 -4.19 -5.07 -4.35
C GLU A 50 -5.68 -5.10 -4.02
N GLU A 51 -6.03 -4.48 -2.92
CA GLU A 51 -7.40 -4.32 -2.47
C GLU A 51 -7.59 -2.94 -1.83
N SER A 52 -8.84 -2.47 -1.79
CA SER A 52 -9.17 -1.23 -1.13
C SER A 52 -10.46 -1.32 -0.32
N ILE A 53 -10.46 -0.58 0.80
CA ILE A 53 -11.62 -0.45 1.67
C ILE A 53 -12.17 0.96 1.50
N GLU A 54 -13.42 1.04 1.07
CA GLU A 54 -14.20 2.27 1.10
C GLU A 54 -15.01 2.30 2.40
N PHE A 55 -14.58 3.11 3.37
CA PHE A 55 -15.22 3.15 4.70
C PHE A 55 -16.69 3.61 4.66
N GLN A 56 -17.10 4.29 3.59
CA GLN A 56 -18.50 4.65 3.37
C GLN A 56 -19.42 3.43 3.33
N LYS A 57 -18.94 2.26 2.90
CA LYS A 57 -19.70 0.99 2.87
C LYS A 57 -20.07 0.49 4.28
N PHE A 58 -19.48 1.09 5.32
CA PHE A 58 -19.69 0.77 6.73
C PHE A 58 -20.22 1.99 7.52
N ASP A 59 -20.75 3.02 6.84
CA ASP A 59 -21.19 4.30 7.44
C ASP A 59 -20.06 5.09 8.15
N LEU A 60 -18.80 4.82 7.80
CA LEU A 60 -17.61 5.38 8.44
C LEU A 60 -16.94 6.48 7.60
N ARG A 61 -17.74 7.36 6.98
CA ARG A 61 -17.29 8.48 6.13
C ARG A 61 -16.54 8.03 4.87
N ASN A 62 -16.17 9.01 4.05
CA ASN A 62 -15.57 8.81 2.74
C ASN A 62 -14.04 8.59 2.77
N ASN A 63 -13.49 8.18 3.91
CA ASN A 63 -12.08 7.80 3.97
C ASN A 63 -11.90 6.47 3.23
N VAL A 64 -10.67 6.21 2.81
CA VAL A 64 -10.31 4.97 2.11
C VAL A 64 -9.04 4.38 2.70
N CYS A 65 -8.85 3.08 2.46
CA CYS A 65 -7.63 2.37 2.77
C CYS A 65 -7.19 1.53 1.57
N GLN A 66 -5.89 1.38 1.38
CA GLN A 66 -5.27 0.46 0.43
C GLN A 66 -4.61 -0.68 1.19
N LEU A 67 -4.74 -1.89 0.67
CA LEU A 67 -4.06 -3.10 1.10
C LEU A 67 -3.28 -3.66 -0.09
N CYS A 68 -1.99 -3.87 0.07
CA CYS A 68 -1.14 -4.47 -0.94
C CYS A 68 -0.35 -5.64 -0.36
N VAL A 69 -0.40 -6.80 -1.01
CA VAL A 69 0.45 -7.93 -0.70
C VAL A 69 1.64 -7.90 -1.65
N PHE A 70 2.84 -7.82 -1.08
CA PHE A 70 4.09 -7.82 -1.82
C PHE A 70 4.86 -9.11 -1.59
N LYS A 71 5.54 -9.57 -2.63
CA LYS A 71 6.59 -10.59 -2.55
C LYS A 71 7.95 -9.94 -2.73
N MET A 72 8.89 -10.29 -1.86
CA MET A 72 10.29 -9.86 -2.01
C MET A 72 10.96 -10.62 -3.15
N ASN A 73 11.61 -9.88 -4.03
CA ASN A 73 12.41 -10.41 -5.11
C ASN A 73 13.76 -10.83 -4.52
N VAL A 74 13.97 -12.14 -4.34
CA VAL A 74 15.25 -12.67 -3.88
C VAL A 74 16.25 -12.53 -5.02
N LYS A 75 17.10 -11.50 -4.97
CA LYS A 75 18.30 -11.47 -5.82
C LYS A 75 19.21 -12.55 -5.26
N ASN A 76 19.38 -13.66 -5.99
CA ASN A 76 20.44 -14.62 -5.70
C ASN A 76 21.77 -13.87 -5.78
N SER A 77 22.31 -13.44 -4.65
CA SER A 77 23.72 -13.09 -4.51
C SER A 77 24.55 -14.37 -4.53
N SER A 78 24.37 -15.20 -5.56
CA SER A 78 25.22 -16.34 -5.86
C SER A 78 26.34 -15.86 -6.78
N LYS A 79 27.23 -15.05 -6.20
CA LYS A 79 28.62 -14.93 -6.64
C LYS A 79 29.46 -14.93 -5.37
N ASP A 80 29.45 -16.05 -4.66
CA ASP A 80 30.68 -16.68 -4.20
C ASP A 80 30.42 -17.97 -3.41
N MET A 81 31.12 -19.01 -3.87
CA MET A 81 31.60 -20.20 -3.15
C MET A 81 30.61 -21.28 -2.69
N GLY A 82 30.80 -22.46 -3.27
CA GLY A 82 30.75 -23.73 -2.55
C GLY A 82 29.42 -24.46 -2.58
N ALA A 83 29.39 -25.58 -3.30
CA ALA A 83 28.32 -26.57 -3.24
C ALA A 83 28.04 -26.98 -1.79
N SER A 84 26.95 -26.47 -1.22
CA SER A 84 26.33 -27.00 -0.01
C SER A 84 24.83 -26.74 -0.09
N ASN A 85 24.05 -27.79 0.21
CA ASN A 85 22.59 -27.90 0.16
C ASN A 85 21.81 -26.60 -0.12
N SER A 86 21.33 -26.47 -1.35
CA SER A 86 20.41 -25.41 -1.78
C SER A 86 19.06 -25.57 -1.09
N GLU A 87 18.95 -25.18 0.18
CA GLU A 87 17.66 -24.82 0.76
C GLU A 87 17.10 -23.67 -0.08
N SER A 88 15.98 -23.92 -0.78
CA SER A 88 15.30 -22.88 -1.54
C SER A 88 14.90 -21.78 -0.55
N ILE A 89 15.57 -20.63 -0.59
CA ILE A 89 15.14 -19.46 0.19
C ILE A 89 13.77 -19.07 -0.36
N SER A 90 12.73 -19.43 0.38
CA SER A 90 11.36 -19.06 0.04
C SER A 90 11.27 -17.54 0.06
N SER A 91 10.83 -16.95 -1.06
CA SER A 91 10.59 -15.53 -1.18
C SER A 91 9.56 -15.09 -0.14
N ARG A 92 9.94 -14.19 0.77
CA ARG A 92 9.04 -13.69 1.82
C ARG A 92 7.98 -12.78 1.20
N SER A 93 6.75 -12.91 1.69
CA SER A 93 5.67 -11.98 1.38
C SER A 93 5.30 -11.16 2.60
N PHE A 94 4.81 -9.94 2.39
CA PHE A 94 4.35 -9.04 3.43
C PHE A 94 3.18 -8.20 2.94
N VAL A 95 2.39 -7.68 3.89
CA VAL A 95 1.24 -6.82 3.61
C VAL A 95 1.60 -5.39 3.97
N VAL A 96 1.20 -4.45 3.12
CA VAL A 96 1.28 -3.01 3.38
C VAL A 96 -0.14 -2.46 3.35
N GLY A 97 -0.56 -1.91 4.48
CA GLY A 97 -1.77 -1.11 4.57
C GLY A 97 -1.45 0.38 4.57
N ASN A 98 -2.22 1.17 3.82
CA ASN A 98 -2.13 2.63 3.80
C ASN A 98 -3.52 3.23 4.04
N ILE A 99 -3.64 4.08 5.05
CA ILE A 99 -4.92 4.68 5.46
C ILE A 99 -4.70 6.13 5.90
N HIS A 100 -5.63 7.00 5.53
CA HIS A 100 -5.76 8.33 6.11
C HIS A 100 -7.04 8.38 6.94
N VAL A 101 -6.92 8.14 8.24
CA VAL A 101 -8.05 8.13 9.20
C VAL A 101 -8.67 9.52 9.30
N LEU A 102 -9.96 9.58 9.63
CA LEU A 102 -10.69 10.84 9.81
C LEU A 102 -9.95 11.82 10.74
N PHE A 103 -9.71 13.05 10.27
CA PHE A 103 -9.01 14.08 11.03
C PHE A 103 -9.83 14.61 12.22
N ASN A 104 -11.15 14.79 12.05
CA ASN A 104 -12.02 15.49 13.01
C ASN A 104 -11.77 15.07 14.48
N PRO A 105 -11.27 15.97 15.35
CA PRO A 105 -10.87 15.62 16.71
C PRO A 105 -12.02 15.11 17.58
N ASN A 106 -13.26 15.50 17.26
CA ASN A 106 -14.46 15.15 18.03
C ASN A 106 -15.11 13.82 17.61
N ARG A 107 -14.53 13.11 16.63
CA ARG A 107 -15.11 11.88 16.05
C ARG A 107 -14.25 10.64 16.26
N GLY A 108 -13.78 10.45 17.50
CA GLY A 108 -13.01 9.27 17.90
C GLY A 108 -13.76 7.95 17.65
N ASP A 109 -15.09 7.96 17.72
CA ASP A 109 -15.98 6.84 17.36
C ASP A 109 -15.75 6.34 15.93
N ILE A 110 -15.73 7.26 14.96
CA ILE A 110 -15.49 6.92 13.54
C ILE A 110 -14.05 6.49 13.33
N LYS A 111 -13.09 7.18 13.96
CA LYS A 111 -11.67 6.82 13.85
C LYS A 111 -11.43 5.38 14.33
N LEU A 112 -12.01 5.02 15.48
CA LEU A 112 -11.92 3.67 16.03
C LEU A 112 -12.61 2.66 15.11
N GLY A 113 -13.80 2.99 14.57
CA GLY A 113 -14.46 2.15 13.58
C GLY A 113 -13.60 1.90 12.35
N GLN A 114 -12.98 2.94 11.80
CA GLN A 114 -12.10 2.82 10.62
C GLN A 114 -10.88 1.93 10.91
N VAL A 115 -10.20 2.14 12.04
CA VAL A 115 -9.05 1.32 12.45
C VAL A 115 -9.47 -0.14 12.71
N ASN A 116 -10.64 -0.35 13.32
CA ASN A 116 -11.16 -1.68 13.58
C ASN A 116 -11.47 -2.43 12.29
N ILE A 117 -12.18 -1.81 11.34
CA ILE A 117 -12.45 -2.43 10.03
C ILE A 117 -11.12 -2.73 9.32
N PHE A 118 -10.20 -1.78 9.26
CA PHE A 118 -8.89 -1.97 8.63
C PHE A 118 -8.09 -3.15 9.23
N SER A 119 -8.17 -3.37 10.54
CA SER A 119 -7.38 -4.42 11.21
C SER A 119 -8.00 -5.81 11.12
N ASN A 120 -9.26 -5.92 10.70
CA ASN A 120 -10.03 -7.18 10.63
C ASN A 120 -10.56 -7.48 9.22
N TYR A 121 -10.09 -6.76 8.21
CA TYR A 121 -10.44 -6.95 6.81
C TYR A 121 -9.61 -8.09 6.22
#